data_AF-A0A2L0HYN4-F1
#
_entry.id   AF-A0A2L0HYN4-F1
#
_cell.length_a   1.000
_cell.length_b   1.000
_cell.length_c   1.000
_cell.angle_alpha   90.00
_cell.angle_beta   90.00
_cell.angle_gamma   90.00
#
_symmetry.space_group_name_H-M   'P 1'
#
loop_
_entity.id
_entity.type
_entity.pdbx_description
1 polymer ?
#
loop_
_entity_poly.entity_id
_entity_poly.type
_entity_poly.pdbx_seq_one_letter_code
_entity_poly.pdbx_strand_id
1 'polypeptide(L)'
;MDIIISLLTEIPLIFFGFLFLIFFFLLYLIQYFYISYNLKGICKIVFNDERYFKLPLEPFNCFFISVLPIIFWRETLNIKKGVNFKKLYGKDFYYSINKGEFEKILKQYPKLFYVQYLIYFSCFAFIFLLTIAFILDKFLY
;
A
#
# COMPACT_ATOMS: atom_id res chain seq x y z
N MET A 1 15.91 -15.69 -24.54
CA MET A 1 14.76 -16.58 -24.26
C MET A 1 15.20 -17.69 -23.33
N ASP A 2 16.36 -18.28 -23.58
CA ASP A 2 16.93 -19.37 -22.77
C ASP A 2 17.18 -19.02 -21.30
N ILE A 3 17.63 -17.78 -21.01
CA ILE A 3 17.84 -17.32 -19.62
C ILE A 3 16.53 -17.28 -18.84
N ILE A 4 15.44 -16.76 -19.43
CA ILE A 4 14.14 -16.69 -18.75
C ILE A 4 13.60 -18.09 -18.49
N ILE A 5 13.74 -18.99 -19.47
CA ILE A 5 13.30 -20.38 -19.34
C ILE A 5 14.10 -21.09 -18.24
N SER A 6 15.43 -20.95 -18.22
CA SER A 6 16.31 -21.51 -17.17
C SER A 6 15.96 -20.99 -15.78
N LEU A 7 15.73 -19.67 -15.61
CA LEU A 7 15.30 -19.10 -14.34
C LEU A 7 13.95 -19.65 -13.86
N LEU A 8 13.03 -19.89 -14.80
CA LEU A 8 11.69 -20.41 -14.50
C LEU A 8 11.72 -21.90 -14.13
N THR A 9 12.68 -22.67 -14.66
CA THR A 9 12.83 -24.09 -14.37
C THR A 9 13.70 -24.37 -13.15
N GLU A 10 14.79 -23.62 -12.96
CA GLU A 10 15.78 -23.90 -11.92
C GLU A 10 15.46 -23.19 -10.60
N ILE A 11 15.02 -21.92 -10.65
CA ILE A 11 14.75 -21.11 -9.45
C ILE A 11 13.41 -20.35 -9.53
N PRO A 12 12.28 -21.04 -9.79
CA PRO A 12 10.98 -20.40 -10.05
C PRO A 12 10.52 -19.47 -8.92
N LEU A 13 10.69 -19.88 -7.65
CA LEU A 13 10.23 -19.08 -6.51
C LEU A 13 10.97 -17.74 -6.40
N ILE A 14 12.28 -17.77 -6.63
CA ILE A 14 13.12 -16.57 -6.63
C ILE A 14 12.73 -15.68 -7.81
N PHE A 15 12.58 -16.26 -9.00
CA PHE A 15 12.15 -15.53 -10.21
C PHE A 15 10.80 -14.82 -10.00
N PHE A 16 9.77 -15.54 -9.54
CA PHE A 16 8.46 -14.95 -9.28
C PHE A 16 8.50 -13.93 -8.12
N GLY A 17 9.32 -14.17 -7.09
CA GLY A 17 9.56 -13.20 -6.04
C GLY A 17 10.04 -11.86 -6.60
N PHE A 18 11.13 -11.87 -7.39
CA PHE A 18 11.65 -10.65 -8.00
C PHE A 18 10.67 -10.02 -9.00
N LEU A 19 9.84 -10.82 -9.69
CA LEU A 19 8.77 -10.29 -10.53
C LEU A 19 7.74 -9.48 -9.71
N PHE A 20 7.33 -9.98 -8.53
CA PHE A 20 6.47 -9.23 -7.61
C PHE A 20 7.15 -7.97 -7.06
N LEU A 21 8.47 -7.99 -6.85
CA LEU A 21 9.23 -6.79 -6.45
C LEU A 21 9.22 -5.72 -7.56
N ILE A 22 9.43 -6.11 -8.82
CA ILE A 22 9.33 -5.19 -9.97
C ILE A 22 7.91 -4.61 -10.05
N PHE A 23 6.90 -5.47 -9.91
CA PHE A 23 5.51 -5.04 -9.93
C PHE A 23 5.17 -4.08 -8.78
N PHE A 24 5.72 -4.31 -7.58
CA PHE A 24 5.63 -3.39 -6.45
C PHE A 24 6.14 -1.98 -6.81
N PHE A 25 7.34 -1.87 -7.39
CA PHE A 25 7.90 -0.56 -7.76
C PHE A 25 7.08 0.14 -8.84
N LEU A 26 6.62 -0.61 -9.85
CA LEU A 26 5.75 -0.07 -10.91
C LEU A 26 4.44 0.47 -10.34
N LEU A 27 3.77 -0.30 -9.48
CA LEU A 27 2.54 0.14 -8.82
C LEU A 27 2.77 1.35 -7.91
N TYR A 28 3.90 1.40 -7.19
CA TYR A 28 4.24 2.54 -6.35
C TYR A 28 4.43 3.83 -7.17
N LEU A 29 5.04 3.72 -8.34
CA LEU A 29 5.17 4.84 -9.29
C LEU A 29 3.80 5.29 -9.81
N ILE A 30 2.92 4.35 -10.18
CA ILE A 30 1.54 4.65 -10.59
C ILE A 30 0.78 5.35 -9.46
N GLN A 31 0.91 4.86 -8.22
CA GLN A 31 0.30 5.44 -7.02
C GLN A 31 0.79 6.87 -6.80
N TYR A 32 2.09 7.13 -6.93
CA TYR A 32 2.68 8.46 -6.80
C TYR A 32 2.08 9.44 -7.81
N PHE A 33 2.00 9.06 -9.09
CA PHE A 33 1.39 9.91 -10.12
C PHE A 33 -0.10 10.15 -9.85
N TYR A 34 -0.83 9.09 -9.44
CA TYR A 34 -2.24 9.21 -9.11
C TYR A 34 -2.50 10.15 -7.93
N ILE A 35 -1.74 10.01 -6.84
CA ILE A 35 -1.82 10.90 -5.68
C ILE A 35 -1.49 12.33 -6.09
N SER A 36 -0.40 12.52 -6.84
CA SER A 36 0.05 13.85 -7.28
C SER A 36 -1.00 14.56 -8.13
N TYR A 37 -1.65 13.84 -9.05
CA TYR A 37 -2.72 14.38 -9.89
C TYR A 37 -3.98 14.76 -9.09
N ASN A 38 -4.33 13.95 -8.08
CA ASN A 38 -5.55 14.14 -7.28
C ASN A 38 -5.31 14.90 -5.96
N LEU A 39 -4.10 15.44 -5.76
CA LEU A 39 -3.61 15.87 -4.45
C LEU A 39 -4.54 16.85 -3.75
N LYS A 40 -4.94 17.93 -4.45
CA LYS A 40 -5.80 18.97 -3.87
C LYS A 40 -7.11 18.39 -3.33
N GLY A 41 -7.75 17.50 -4.09
CA GLY A 41 -9.02 16.90 -3.71
C GLY A 41 -8.88 15.93 -2.54
N ILE A 42 -7.81 15.13 -2.53
CA ILE A 42 -7.47 14.27 -1.39
C ILE A 42 -7.22 15.12 -0.14
N CYS A 43 -6.39 16.15 -0.25
CA CYS A 43 -6.06 17.02 0.89
C CYS A 43 -7.28 17.77 1.43
N LYS A 44 -8.18 18.24 0.55
CA LYS A 44 -9.44 18.85 0.96
C LYS A 44 -10.30 17.93 1.81
N ILE A 45 -10.35 16.63 1.49
CA ILE A 45 -11.18 15.68 2.24
C ILE A 45 -10.50 15.29 3.55
N VAL A 46 -9.19 15.06 3.53
CA VAL A 46 -8.45 14.50 4.67
C VAL A 46 -8.05 15.57 5.70
N PHE A 47 -7.72 16.77 5.24
CA PHE A 47 -7.19 17.85 6.08
C PHE A 47 -8.07 19.10 6.09
N ASN A 48 -9.16 19.12 5.32
CA ASN A 48 -9.97 20.32 5.10
C ASN A 48 -9.16 21.50 4.52
N ASP A 49 -8.01 21.23 3.89
CA ASP A 49 -7.15 22.21 3.25
C ASP A 49 -6.55 21.65 1.95
N GLU A 50 -6.89 22.25 0.81
CA GLU A 50 -6.38 21.87 -0.51
C GLU A 50 -4.86 22.13 -0.67
N ARG A 51 -4.28 22.99 0.16
CA ARG A 51 -2.88 23.43 0.11
C ARG A 51 -2.00 22.78 1.17
N TYR A 52 -2.54 21.82 1.93
CA TYR A 52 -1.83 21.14 3.01
C TYR A 52 -0.50 20.54 2.54
N PHE A 53 -0.50 19.92 1.35
CA PHE A 53 0.71 19.46 0.68
C PHE A 53 0.91 20.20 -0.65
N LYS A 54 2.18 20.42 -1.01
CA LYS A 54 2.60 21.06 -2.26
C LYS A 54 3.29 20.04 -3.17
N LEU A 55 3.20 20.28 -4.48
CA LEU A 55 3.97 19.55 -5.48
C LEU A 55 5.36 20.19 -5.66
N PRO A 56 6.41 19.40 -5.95
CA PRO A 56 6.42 17.93 -6.01
C PRO A 56 6.23 17.33 -4.61
N LEU A 57 5.53 16.19 -4.56
CA LEU A 57 5.24 15.56 -3.28
C LEU A 57 6.52 14.92 -2.72
N GLU A 58 6.95 15.36 -1.54
CA GLU A 58 8.07 14.71 -0.87
C GLU A 58 7.74 13.23 -0.59
N PRO A 59 8.74 12.32 -0.61
CA PRO A 59 8.52 10.89 -0.44
C PRO A 59 7.71 10.52 0.81
N PHE A 60 7.99 11.18 1.95
CA PHE A 60 7.26 10.94 3.19
C PHE A 60 5.81 11.40 3.11
N ASN A 61 5.54 12.55 2.51
CA ASN A 61 4.18 13.05 2.32
C ASN A 61 3.37 12.12 1.39
N CYS A 62 4.01 11.58 0.35
CA CYS A 62 3.40 10.56 -0.50
C CYS A 62 3.10 9.27 0.26
N PHE A 63 4.05 8.82 1.09
CA PHE A 63 3.87 7.65 1.93
C PHE A 63 2.71 7.83 2.90
N PHE A 64 2.61 8.98 3.57
CA PHE A 64 1.51 9.27 4.49
C PHE A 64 0.14 9.17 3.81
N ILE A 65 -0.02 9.78 2.62
CA ILE A 65 -1.28 9.69 1.85
C ILE A 65 -1.54 8.26 1.38
N SER A 66 -0.50 7.54 0.95
CA SER A 66 -0.64 6.18 0.45
C SER A 66 -1.05 5.18 1.55
N VAL A 67 -0.83 5.52 2.83
CA VAL A 67 -1.24 4.70 3.98
C VAL A 67 -2.72 4.89 4.38
N LEU A 68 -3.46 5.83 3.78
CA LEU A 68 -4.91 5.99 4.02
C LEU A 68 -5.73 4.68 3.91
N PRO A 69 -5.46 3.77 2.96
CA PRO A 69 -6.12 2.47 2.89
C PRO A 69 -5.81 1.53 4.07
N ILE A 70 -4.75 1.73 4.85
CA ILE A 70 -4.53 0.97 6.11
C ILE A 70 -5.51 1.44 7.19
N ILE A 71 -5.82 2.75 7.22
CA ILE A 71 -6.83 3.29 8.13
C ILE A 71 -8.21 2.70 7.82
N PHE A 72 -8.47 2.32 6.56
CA PHE A 72 -9.68 1.57 6.19
C PHE A 72 -9.82 0.27 6.98
N TRP A 73 -8.73 -0.49 7.08
CA TRP A 73 -8.73 -1.74 7.82
C TRP A 73 -8.98 -1.49 9.32
N ARG A 74 -8.33 -0.45 9.87
CA ARG A 74 -8.53 -0.02 11.26
C ARG A 74 -9.99 0.33 11.54
N GLU A 75 -10.59 1.23 10.76
CA GLU A 75 -11.97 1.66 11.02
C GLU A 75 -13.01 0.60 10.69
N THR A 76 -12.75 -0.26 9.69
CA THR A 76 -13.60 -1.43 9.44
C THR A 76 -13.58 -2.37 10.64
N LEU A 77 -12.42 -2.62 11.25
CA LEU A 77 -12.31 -3.45 12.45
C LEU A 77 -12.92 -2.78 13.69
N ASN A 78 -12.79 -1.46 13.82
CA ASN A 78 -13.41 -0.70 14.90
C ASN A 78 -14.96 -0.77 14.82
N ILE A 79 -15.51 -0.50 13.64
CA ILE A 79 -16.97 -0.52 13.40
C ILE A 79 -17.54 -1.94 13.45
N LYS A 80 -16.91 -2.93 12.80
CA LYS A 80 -17.46 -4.30 12.71
C LYS A 80 -17.14 -5.17 13.92
N LYS A 81 -16.02 -4.95 14.61
CA LYS A 81 -15.57 -5.81 15.72
C LYS A 81 -15.46 -5.08 17.06
N GLY A 82 -15.84 -3.80 17.14
CA GLY A 82 -15.77 -3.01 18.38
C GLY A 82 -14.35 -2.80 18.90
N VAL A 83 -13.33 -3.00 18.06
CA VAL A 83 -11.92 -2.91 18.46
C VAL A 83 -11.51 -1.45 18.55
N ASN A 84 -11.36 -0.92 19.77
CA ASN A 84 -10.97 0.47 20.00
C ASN A 84 -9.46 0.67 19.83
N PHE A 85 -9.02 1.05 18.63
CA PHE A 85 -7.62 1.34 18.34
C PHE A 85 -7.09 2.63 18.99
N LYS A 86 -7.95 3.48 19.59
CA LYS A 86 -7.52 4.71 20.29
C LYS A 86 -6.64 4.43 21.51
N LYS A 87 -6.63 3.20 22.03
CA LYS A 87 -5.73 2.78 23.12
C LYS A 87 -4.33 2.35 22.62
N LEU A 88 -4.19 1.98 21.35
CA LEU A 88 -2.97 1.37 20.82
C LEU A 88 -2.02 2.38 20.14
N TYR A 89 -2.52 3.56 19.77
CA TYR A 89 -1.75 4.61 19.12
C TYR A 89 -2.01 5.95 19.80
N GLY A 90 -0.98 6.80 19.91
CA GLY A 90 -1.14 8.17 20.40
C GLY A 90 -2.21 8.92 19.61
N LYS A 91 -2.94 9.86 20.25
CA LYS A 91 -4.06 10.60 19.65
C LYS A 91 -3.72 11.26 18.30
N ASP A 92 -2.44 11.50 18.04
CA ASP A 92 -1.92 12.22 16.86
C ASP A 92 -1.21 11.31 15.84
N PHE A 93 -1.15 9.99 16.06
CA PHE A 93 -0.28 9.09 15.28
C PHE A 93 -0.83 8.77 13.87
N TYR A 94 -2.14 8.95 13.65
CA TYR A 94 -2.79 8.73 12.35
C TYR A 94 -3.95 9.70 12.16
N TYR A 95 -4.23 10.04 10.90
CA TYR A 95 -5.28 10.94 10.47
C TYR A 95 -6.61 10.77 11.25
N SER A 96 -7.12 11.86 11.81
CA SER A 96 -8.44 11.92 12.44
C SER A 96 -9.54 12.04 11.37
N ILE A 97 -9.71 11.01 10.54
CA ILE A 97 -10.74 11.01 9.49
C ILE A 97 -12.05 10.49 10.11
N ASN A 98 -13.13 11.25 9.94
CA ASN A 98 -14.45 10.80 10.36
C ASN A 98 -15.09 9.87 9.31
N LYS A 99 -16.16 9.15 9.69
CA LYS A 99 -16.83 8.20 8.79
C LYS A 99 -17.30 8.83 7.46
N GLY A 100 -17.76 10.08 7.48
CA GLY A 100 -18.25 10.77 6.29
C GLY A 100 -17.14 11.12 5.30
N GLU A 101 -16.04 11.68 5.79
CA GLU A 101 -14.83 11.95 4.99
C GLU A 101 -14.25 10.68 4.39
N PHE A 102 -14.28 9.61 5.17
CA PHE A 102 -13.83 8.30 4.75
C PHE A 102 -14.71 7.69 3.64
N GLU A 103 -16.04 7.73 3.78
CA GLU A 103 -16.94 7.30 2.70
C GLU A 103 -16.77 8.15 1.43
N LYS A 104 -16.50 9.45 1.61
CA LYS A 104 -16.27 10.39 0.50
C LYS A 104 -14.99 10.05 -0.26
N ILE A 105 -13.88 9.79 0.43
CA ILE A 105 -12.61 9.44 -0.23
C ILE A 105 -12.69 8.08 -0.94
N LEU A 106 -13.42 7.12 -0.37
CA LEU A 106 -13.68 5.82 -1.01
C LEU A 106 -14.47 5.95 -2.31
N LYS A 107 -15.52 6.77 -2.30
CA LYS A 107 -16.38 6.97 -3.48
C LYS A 107 -15.67 7.78 -4.56
N GLN A 108 -14.92 8.81 -4.18
CA GLN A 108 -14.29 9.73 -5.14
C GLN A 108 -12.93 9.22 -5.64
N TYR A 109 -12.17 8.51 -4.80
CA TYR A 109 -10.82 8.05 -5.12
C TYR A 109 -10.64 6.54 -4.87
N PRO A 110 -11.52 5.65 -5.37
CA PRO A 110 -11.42 4.21 -5.11
C PRO A 110 -10.13 3.60 -5.65
N LYS A 111 -9.58 4.17 -6.75
CA LYS A 111 -8.32 3.72 -7.35
C LYS A 111 -7.14 3.84 -6.36
N LEU A 112 -7.14 4.84 -5.48
CA LEU A 112 -6.12 4.99 -4.44
C LEU A 112 -6.02 3.73 -3.57
N PHE A 113 -7.18 3.15 -3.23
CA PHE A 113 -7.28 1.96 -2.39
C PHE A 113 -6.88 0.70 -3.15
N TYR A 114 -7.41 0.51 -4.36
CA TYR A 114 -7.08 -0.66 -5.18
C TYR A 114 -5.59 -0.77 -5.46
N VAL A 115 -4.97 0.33 -5.91
CA VAL A 115 -3.53 0.35 -6.21
C VAL A 115 -2.73 0.08 -4.94
N GLN A 116 -3.10 0.69 -3.79
CA GLN A 116 -2.41 0.42 -2.54
C GLN A 116 -2.52 -1.04 -2.08
N TYR A 117 -3.69 -1.67 -2.23
CA TYR A 117 -3.85 -3.07 -1.88
C TYR A 117 -3.04 -3.99 -2.79
N LEU A 118 -2.92 -3.67 -4.08
CA LEU A 118 -2.02 -4.39 -4.99
C LEU A 118 -0.55 -4.20 -4.61
N ILE A 119 -0.15 -3.00 -4.15
CA ILE A 119 1.21 -2.76 -3.62
C ILE A 119 1.48 -3.66 -2.41
N TYR A 120 0.56 -3.71 -1.44
CA TYR A 120 0.72 -4.59 -0.28
C TYR A 120 0.78 -6.06 -0.67
N PHE A 121 -0.13 -6.50 -1.54
CA PHE A 121 -0.12 -7.87 -2.04
C PHE A 121 1.22 -8.23 -2.70
N SER A 122 1.76 -7.35 -3.54
CA SER A 122 3.04 -7.57 -4.23
C SER A 122 4.21 -7.67 -3.24
N CYS A 123 4.24 -6.80 -2.23
CA CYS A 123 5.25 -6.84 -1.17
C CYS A 123 5.15 -8.13 -0.34
N PHE A 124 3.94 -8.52 0.07
CA PHE A 124 3.73 -9.77 0.81
C PHE A 124 4.10 -10.99 -0.02
N ALA A 125 3.72 -11.04 -1.30
CA ALA A 125 4.06 -12.14 -2.20
C ALA A 125 5.58 -12.25 -2.39
N PHE A 126 6.28 -11.13 -2.55
CA PHE A 126 7.74 -11.10 -2.63
C PHE A 126 8.40 -11.72 -1.39
N ILE A 127 8.05 -11.21 -0.20
CA ILE A 127 8.62 -11.71 1.07
C ILE A 127 8.29 -13.19 1.27
N PHE A 128 7.04 -13.58 1.00
CA PHE A 128 6.56 -14.95 1.17
C PHE A 128 7.31 -15.93 0.27
N LEU A 129 7.44 -15.63 -1.02
CA LEU A 129 8.12 -16.51 -1.98
C LEU A 129 9.61 -16.65 -1.67
N LEU A 130 10.30 -15.56 -1.31
CA LEU A 130 11.71 -15.63 -0.91
C LEU A 130 11.90 -16.38 0.41
N THR A 131 10.99 -16.23 1.36
CA THR A 131 11.04 -16.97 2.62
C THR A 131 10.88 -18.47 2.36
N ILE A 132 9.93 -18.86 1.50
CA ILE A 132 9.78 -20.27 1.09
C ILE A 132 11.05 -20.76 0.39
N ALA A 133 11.58 -20.00 -0.58
CA ALA A 133 12.79 -20.38 -1.30
C ALA A 133 13.96 -20.64 -0.34
N PHE A 134 14.17 -19.74 0.64
CA PHE A 134 15.19 -19.89 1.67
C PHE A 134 14.97 -21.12 2.55
N ILE A 135 13.73 -21.39 2.97
CA ILE A 135 13.42 -22.57 3.79
C ILE A 135 13.67 -23.86 3.00
N LEU A 136 13.26 -23.91 1.73
CA LEU A 136 13.49 -25.08 0.88
C LEU A 136 14.99 -25.34 0.70
N ASP A 137 15.77 -24.30 0.37
CA ASP A 137 17.21 -24.39 0.17
C ASP A 137 17.98 -24.81 1.43
N LYS A 138 17.50 -24.42 2.61
CA LYS A 138 18.20 -24.69 3.88
C LYS A 138 17.82 -26.01 4.55
N PHE A 139 16.59 -26.49 4.35
CA PHE A 139 16.04 -27.60 5.13
C PHE A 139 15.59 -28.81 4.30
N LEU A 140 15.44 -28.67 2.98
CA LEU A 140 14.92 -29.73 2.12
C LEU A 140 15.88 -30.14 1.00
N TYR A 141 16.80 -29.25 0.62
CA TYR A 141 17.92 -29.51 -0.27
C TYR A 141 19.24 -29.41 0.51
#